data_AF-A0A9D8MUJ4-F1
#
_entry.id   AF-A0A9D8MUJ4-F1
#
_cell.length_a   1.000
_cell.length_b   1.000
_cell.length_c   1.000
_cell.angle_alpha   90.00
_cell.angle_beta   90.00
_cell.angle_gamma   90.00
#
_symmetry.space_group_name_H-M   'P 1'
#
loop_
_entity.id
_entity.type
_entity.pdbx_description
1 polymer ?
#
loop_
_entity_poly.entity_id
_entity_poly.type
_entity_poly.pdbx_seq_one_letter_code
_entity_poly.pdbx_strand_id
1 'polypeptide(L)' 'MARKLMRYPNLGKIDPLYADRSVAYRSVIINGLSKLVYRIDDDAIYVVDFWDTRREPTAQAAKVK' A
#
# COMPACT_ATOMS: atom_id res chain seq x y z
N MET A 1 -5.51 -12.49 -2.78
CA MET A 1 -5.41 -11.22 -2.04
C MET A 1 -6.60 -10.28 -2.27
N ALA A 2 -6.93 -9.94 -3.52
CA ALA A 2 -7.96 -8.94 -3.86
C ALA A 2 -9.30 -9.13 -3.11
N ARG A 3 -9.80 -10.37 -3.02
CA ARG A 3 -11.04 -10.71 -2.31
C ARG A 3 -11.02 -10.44 -0.80
N LYS A 4 -9.83 -10.50 -0.17
CA LYS A 4 -9.66 -10.10 1.24
C LYS A 4 -9.69 -8.58 1.40
N LEU A 5 -9.05 -7.85 0.49
CA LEU A 5 -9.04 -6.38 0.51
C LEU A 5 -10.45 -5.80 0.30
N MET A 6 -11.25 -6.37 -0.62
CA MET A 6 -12.63 -5.94 -0.81
C MET A 6 -13.49 -6.12 0.45
N ARG A 7 -13.26 -7.20 1.22
CA ARG A 7 -14.02 -7.48 2.45
C ARG A 7 -13.46 -6.74 3.68
N TYR A 8 -12.17 -6.46 3.69
CA TYR A 8 -11.46 -5.81 4.78
C TYR A 8 -10.53 -4.73 4.21
N PRO A 9 -11.06 -3.56 3.78
CA PRO A 9 -10.26 -2.51 3.15
C PRO A 9 -9.15 -2.00 4.07
N ASN A 10 -9.39 -1.99 5.39
CA ASN A 10 -8.44 -1.52 6.40
C ASN A 10 -7.45 -2.60 6.88
N LEU A 11 -7.32 -3.73 6.16
CA LEU A 11 -6.40 -4.82 6.53
C LEU A 11 -4.93 -4.37 6.59
N GLY A 12 -4.52 -3.49 5.68
CA GLY A 12 -3.21 -2.84 5.68
C GLY A 12 -3.13 -1.71 6.69
N LYS A 13 -1.99 -1.63 7.38
CA LYS A 13 -1.67 -0.49 8.25
C LYS A 13 -1.38 0.74 7.40
N ILE A 14 -1.62 1.92 7.97
CA ILE A 14 -1.13 3.17 7.37
C ILE A 14 0.40 3.08 7.30
N ASP A 15 0.95 3.31 6.12
CA ASP A 15 2.36 3.12 5.86
C ASP A 15 3.11 4.42 6.15
N PRO A 16 3.99 4.45 7.18
CA PRO A 16 4.63 5.68 7.63
C PRO A 16 5.55 6.31 6.59
N LEU A 17 5.98 5.56 5.57
CA LEU A 17 6.77 6.11 4.45
C LEU A 17 6.01 7.15 3.63
N TYR A 18 4.70 7.21 3.77
CA TYR A 18 3.84 8.20 3.10
C TYR A 18 3.17 9.17 4.08
N ALA A 19 3.65 9.26 5.32
CA ALA A 19 3.04 10.11 6.35
C ALA A 19 2.96 11.61 5.94
N ASP A 20 3.90 12.07 5.12
CA ASP A 20 3.95 13.46 4.64
C ASP A 20 3.06 13.72 3.42
N ARG A 21 2.32 12.70 2.93
CA ARG A 21 1.41 12.83 1.79
C ARG A 21 0.03 13.28 2.27
N SER A 22 -0.69 14.00 1.43
CA SER A 22 -2.06 14.44 1.70
C SER A 22 -3.07 13.29 1.79
N VAL A 23 -2.70 12.09 1.32
CA VAL A 23 -3.55 10.91 1.30
C VAL A 23 -2.97 9.80 2.16
N ALA A 24 -3.83 9.11 2.90
CA ALA A 24 -3.44 7.98 3.74
C ALA A 24 -3.20 6.72 2.90
N TYR A 25 -1.93 6.45 2.59
CA TYR A 25 -1.53 5.19 1.97
C TYR A 25 -1.45 4.07 3.01
N ARG A 26 -1.89 2.89 2.60
CA ARG A 26 -1.85 1.65 3.38
C ARG A 26 -0.97 0.64 2.67
N SER A 27 -0.39 -0.25 3.45
CA SER A 27 0.36 -1.37 2.88
C SER A 27 0.11 -2.68 3.60
N VAL A 28 0.21 -3.75 2.83
CA VAL A 28 0.02 -5.11 3.31
C VAL A 28 1.01 -6.05 2.65
N ILE A 29 1.66 -6.88 3.47
CA ILE A 29 2.57 -7.91 3.00
C ILE A 29 1.74 -9.03 2.37
N ILE A 30 1.99 -9.28 1.08
CA ILE A 30 1.31 -10.33 0.31
C ILE A 30 1.99 -11.68 0.60
N ASN A 31 3.31 -11.66 0.59
CA ASN A 31 4.21 -12.73 0.97
C ASN A 31 5.55 -12.12 1.44
N GLY A 32 6.50 -12.93 1.90
CA GLY A 32 7.78 -12.42 2.42
C GLY A 32 8.62 -11.58 1.44
N LEU A 33 8.32 -11.61 0.14
CA LEU A 33 9.05 -10.92 -0.92
C LEU A 33 8.29 -9.72 -1.50
N SER A 34 7.02 -9.53 -1.15
CA SER A 34 6.19 -8.54 -1.80
C SER A 34 5.18 -7.85 -0.89
N LYS A 35 5.00 -6.56 -1.16
CA LYS A 35 4.09 -5.68 -0.44
C LYS A 35 3.19 -4.97 -1.45
N LEU A 36 1.89 -4.95 -1.17
CA LEU A 36 0.95 -4.13 -1.92
C LEU A 36 0.78 -2.78 -1.22
N VAL A 37 0.82 -1.70 -1.99
CA VAL A 37 0.51 -0.35 -1.52
C VAL A 37 -0.79 0.09 -2.16
N TYR A 38 -1.71 0.61 -1.35
CA TYR A 38 -3.02 1.03 -1.80
C TYR A 38 -3.55 2.18 -0.96
N ARG A 39 -4.55 2.89 -1.47
CA ARG A 39 -5.32 3.90 -0.73
C ARG A 39 -6.81 3.58 -0.83
N ILE A 40 -7.57 4.10 0.11
CA ILE A 40 -9.04 4.03 0.10
C ILE A 40 -9.53 5.45 -0.10
N ASP A 41 -10.43 5.64 -1.05
CA ASP A 41 -11.03 6.92 -1.36
C ASP A 41 -12.48 6.68 -1.77
N ASP A 42 -13.40 7.41 -1.15
CA ASP A 42 -14.83 7.09 -1.09
C ASP A 42 -15.08 5.59 -0.80
N ASP A 43 -15.67 4.87 -1.75
CA ASP A 43 -15.97 3.43 -1.67
C ASP A 43 -15.05 2.56 -2.54
N ALA A 44 -13.92 3.12 -3.00
CA ALA A 44 -12.99 2.43 -3.90
C ALA A 44 -11.60 2.20 -3.26
N ILE A 45 -11.02 1.04 -3.58
CA ILE A 45 -9.63 0.71 -3.25
C ILE A 45 -8.78 0.95 -4.49
N TYR A 46 -7.86 1.90 -4.40
CA TYR A 46 -6.89 2.19 -5.45
C TYR A 46 -5.58 1.49 -5.11
N VAL A 47 -5.24 0.45 -5.87
CA VAL A 47 -3.90 -0.13 -5.83
C VAL A 47 -2.96 0.82 -6.55
N VAL A 48 -1.96 1.34 -5.83
CA VAL A 48 -1.05 2.36 -6.37
C VAL A 48 0.32 1.80 -6.71
N ASP A 49 0.75 0.71 -6.05
CA ASP A 49 2.03 0.09 -6.33
C ASP A 49 2.12 -1.35 -5.79
N PHE A 50 3.08 -2.09 -6.34
CA PHE A 50 3.46 -3.42 -5.89
C PHE A 50 4.97 -3.49 -5.72
N TRP A 51 5.41 -3.69 -4.48
CA TRP A 51 6.81 -3.61 -4.10
C TRP A 51 7.46 -4.97 -3.98
N ASP A 52 8.75 -5.01 -4.29
CA ASP A 52 9.66 -6.05 -3.81
C ASP A 52 10.22 -5.60 -2.45
N THR A 53 9.99 -6.39 -1.40
CA THR A 53 10.39 -6.04 -0.02
C THR A 53 11.91 -6.03 0.19
N ARG A 54 12.69 -6.56 -0.76
CA ARG A 54 14.16 -6.59 -0.72
C ARG A 54 14.81 -5.31 -1.26
N ARG A 55 14.03 -4.45 -1.91
CA ARG A 55 14.52 -3.18 -2.50
C ARG A 55 14.39 -2.04 -1.51
N GLU A 56 15.23 -1.02 -1.67
CA GLU A 56 15.26 0.15 -0.79
C GLU A 56 13.86 0.83 -0.72
N PRO A 57 13.27 0.97 0.48
CA PRO A 57 11.89 1.46 0.64
C PRO A 57 11.64 2.88 0.14
N THR A 58 12.56 3.81 0.37
CA THR A 58 12.40 5.24 0.04
C THR A 58 12.33 5.47 -1.45
N ALA A 59 13.19 4.79 -2.21
CA ALA A 59 13.28 4.81 -3.67
C ALA A 59 12.06 4.15 -4.32
N GLN A 60 11.43 3.18 -3.64
CA GLN A 60 10.14 2.66 -4.09
C GLN A 60 9.00 3.64 -3.77
N ALA A 61 8.95 4.22 -2.58
CA ALA A 61 7.95 5.22 -2.19
C ALA A 61 7.95 6.46 -3.07
N ALA A 62 9.13 6.90 -3.51
CA ALA A 62 9.28 8.04 -4.41
C ALA A 62 8.60 7.84 -5.78
N LYS A 63 8.30 6.60 -6.20
CA LYS A 63 7.63 6.30 -7.48
C LYS A 63 6.13 6.48 -7.41
N VAL A 64 5.56 6.39 -6.21
CA VAL A 64 4.13 6.54 -5.97
C VAL A 64 3.81 8.04 -5.96
N LYS A 65 2.90 8.44 -6.85
CA LYS A 65 2.42 9.82 -6.95
C LYS A 65 1.24 10.06 -6.02
#